data_AF-A0A8S2GAE1-F1
#
_entry.id   AF-A0A8S2GAE1-F1
#
_cell.length_a   1.000
_cell.length_b   1.000
_cell.length_c   1.000
_cell.angle_alpha   90.00
_cell.angle_beta   90.00
_cell.angle_gamma   90.00
#
_symmetry.space_group_name_H-M   'P 1'
#
loop_
_entity.id
_entity.type
_entity.pdbx_description
1 polymer ?
#
loop_
_entity_poly.entity_id
_entity_poly.type
_entity_poly.pdbx_seq_one_letter_code
_entity_poly.pdbx_strand_id
1 'polypeptide(L)'
;DGKHIIEAMTKAGHRFKQVQICGGLSRIPLLPQIHADVFQMPVYICEGTNDCVLLGSAISGKLVADNATDVEHLLNEISAPVQTFIPDKNMADFHNEKYTIYCSLQQIEVDSRKRMKKYSS
;
A
#
# COMPACT_ATOMS: atom_id res chain seq x y z
N ASP A 1 -7.33 2.72 6.26
CA ASP A 1 -6.12 2.09 6.81
C ASP A 1 -5.69 0.98 5.84
N GLY A 2 -4.41 0.92 5.49
CA GLY A 2 -3.88 0.03 4.44
C GLY A 2 -4.08 -1.46 4.75
N LYS A 3 -3.94 -1.85 6.02
CA LYS A 3 -4.15 -3.25 6.43
C LYS A 3 -5.61 -3.67 6.25
N HIS A 4 -6.53 -2.78 6.58
CA HIS A 4 -7.97 -3.02 6.41
C HIS A 4 -8.36 -3.21 4.93
N ILE A 5 -7.76 -2.44 4.03
CA ILE A 5 -7.97 -2.57 2.58
C ILE A 5 -7.44 -3.93 2.08
N ILE A 6 -6.20 -4.27 2.46
CA ILE A 6 -5.59 -5.55 2.08
C ILE A 6 -6.44 -6.73 2.58
N GLU A 7 -6.90 -6.69 3.83
CA GLU A 7 -7.78 -7.71 4.41
C GLU A 7 -9.11 -7.83 3.65
N ALA A 8 -9.75 -6.70 3.33
CA ALA A 8 -10.99 -6.69 2.56
C ALA A 8 -10.80 -7.28 1.15
N MET A 9 -9.72 -6.90 0.46
CA MET A 9 -9.40 -7.43 -0.87
C MET A 9 -9.01 -8.92 -0.80
N THR A 10 -8.32 -9.34 0.25
CA THR A 10 -7.97 -10.75 0.46
C THR A 10 -9.22 -11.59 0.66
N LYS A 11 -10.19 -11.10 1.44
CA LYS A 11 -11.51 -11.74 1.60
C LYS A 11 -12.31 -11.78 0.29
N ALA A 12 -12.09 -10.82 -0.61
CA ALA A 12 -12.66 -10.81 -1.95
C ALA A 12 -11.93 -11.73 -2.95
N GLY A 13 -10.89 -12.45 -2.53
CA GLY A 13 -10.17 -13.43 -3.33
C GLY A 13 -8.86 -12.94 -3.96
N HIS A 14 -8.43 -11.71 -3.68
CA HIS A 14 -7.14 -11.21 -4.13
C HIS A 14 -5.99 -11.78 -3.29
N ARG A 15 -4.81 -11.95 -3.90
CA ARG A 15 -3.61 -12.41 -3.21
C ARG A 15 -2.49 -11.40 -3.40
N PHE A 16 -1.91 -10.96 -2.29
CA PHE A 16 -0.81 -10.02 -2.26
C PHE A 16 0.46 -10.75 -1.85
N LYS A 17 1.57 -10.45 -2.52
CA LYS A 17 2.90 -10.99 -2.18
C LYS A 17 3.85 -9.92 -1.67
N GLN A 18 3.61 -8.67 -2.03
CA GLN A 18 4.47 -7.53 -1.77
C GLN A 18 3.69 -6.23 -1.98
N VAL A 19 4.19 -5.14 -1.41
CA VAL A 19 3.63 -3.79 -1.56
C VAL A 19 4.70 -2.83 -2.04
N GLN A 20 4.36 -2.01 -3.03
CA GLN A 20 5.19 -0.90 -3.45
C GLN A 20 4.73 0.39 -2.76
N ILE A 21 5.67 1.16 -2.21
CA ILE A 21 5.40 2.51 -1.70
C ILE A 21 6.00 3.55 -2.65
N CYS A 22 5.20 4.57 -2.96
CA CYS A 22 5.61 5.74 -3.73
C CYS A 22 5.11 7.05 -3.10
N GLY A 23 5.59 8.18 -3.62
CA GLY A 23 5.22 9.51 -3.14
C GLY A 23 5.81 9.84 -1.76
N GLY A 24 5.21 10.81 -1.05
CA GLY A 24 5.79 11.36 0.19
C GLY A 24 6.09 10.35 1.30
N LEU A 25 5.40 9.21 1.33
CA LEU A 25 5.63 8.13 2.31
C LEU A 25 7.00 7.45 2.11
N SER A 26 7.56 7.44 0.90
CA SER A 26 8.88 6.83 0.64
C SER A 26 10.03 7.64 1.27
N ARG A 27 9.80 8.91 1.59
CA ARG A 27 10.83 9.82 2.15
C ARG A 27 11.09 9.63 3.63
N ILE A 28 10.21 8.91 4.35
CA ILE A 28 10.34 8.67 5.79
C ILE A 28 10.68 7.19 5.97
N PRO A 29 11.96 6.81 6.17
CA PRO A 29 12.39 5.41 6.14
C PRO A 29 11.69 4.49 7.13
N LEU A 30 11.19 5.04 8.24
CA LEU A 30 10.47 4.30 9.26
C LEU A 30 9.08 3.84 8.77
N LEU A 31 8.41 4.61 7.92
CA LEU A 31 7.04 4.28 7.48
C LEU A 31 6.98 3.01 6.63
N PRO A 32 7.85 2.80 5.62
CA PRO A 32 7.92 1.54 4.88
C PRO A 32 8.15 0.32 5.75
N GLN A 33 9.04 0.41 6.75
CA GLN A 33 9.26 -0.70 7.69
C GLN A 33 8.01 -1.00 8.52
N ILE A 34 7.36 0.04 9.08
CA ILE A 34 6.10 -0.13 9.82
C ILE A 34 5.03 -0.77 8.92
N HIS A 35 4.94 -0.37 7.65
CA HIS A 35 3.99 -0.97 6.72
C HIS A 35 4.32 -2.44 6.44
N ALA A 36 5.61 -2.79 6.28
CA ALA A 36 6.02 -4.18 6.13
C ALA A 36 5.60 -5.01 7.35
N ASP A 37 5.89 -4.53 8.56
CA ASP A 37 5.56 -5.21 9.82
C ASP A 37 4.04 -5.32 10.04
N VAL A 38 3.28 -4.29 9.68
CA VAL A 38 1.81 -4.29 9.82
C VAL A 38 1.16 -5.25 8.82
N PHE A 39 1.62 -5.24 7.58
CA PHE A 39 1.07 -6.06 6.48
C PHE A 39 1.62 -7.49 6.46
N GLN A 40 2.71 -7.74 7.19
CA GLN A 40 3.43 -9.02 7.18
C GLN A 40 3.80 -9.48 5.77
N MET A 41 4.21 -8.54 4.92
CA MET A 41 4.69 -8.78 3.57
C MET A 41 5.81 -7.79 3.20
N PRO A 42 6.71 -8.17 2.27
CA PRO A 42 7.76 -7.27 1.80
C PRO A 42 7.20 -5.96 1.25
N VAL A 43 7.82 -4.86 1.64
CA VAL A 43 7.55 -3.53 1.09
C VAL A 43 8.77 -3.08 0.32
N TYR A 44 8.59 -2.55 -0.89
CA TYR A 44 9.69 -2.03 -1.69
C TYR A 44 9.44 -0.59 -2.16
N ILE A 45 10.54 0.13 -2.32
CA ILE A 45 10.59 1.47 -2.91
C ILE A 45 11.40 1.35 -4.20
N CYS A 46 10.80 1.76 -5.31
CA CYS A 46 11.49 1.84 -6.60
C CYS A 46 12.19 3.19 -6.78
N GLU A 47 13.15 3.21 -7.68
CA GLU A 47 13.79 4.45 -8.13
C GLU A 47 12.75 5.41 -8.74
N GLY A 48 12.95 6.72 -8.59
CA GLY A 48 12.04 7.73 -9.17
C GLY A 48 10.64 7.81 -8.54
N THR A 49 10.35 7.05 -7.48
CA THR A 49 9.02 7.02 -6.81
C THR A 49 8.59 8.34 -6.17
N ASN A 50 9.52 9.28 -5.97
CA ASN A 50 9.21 10.66 -5.54
C ASN A 50 8.30 11.38 -6.54
N ASP A 51 8.49 11.12 -7.83
CA ASP A 51 7.74 11.70 -8.93
C ASP A 51 7.05 10.60 -9.75
N CYS A 52 6.50 9.59 -9.06
CA CYS A 52 5.87 8.42 -9.68
C CYS A 52 4.82 8.77 -10.75
N VAL A 53 4.12 9.91 -10.60
CA VAL A 53 3.17 10.43 -11.59
C VAL A 53 3.89 10.90 -12.88
N LEU A 54 4.99 11.64 -12.73
CA LEU A 54 5.81 12.07 -13.88
C LEU A 54 6.43 10.86 -14.58
N LEU A 55 6.95 9.91 -13.80
CA LEU A 55 7.51 8.66 -14.30
C LEU A 55 6.47 7.87 -15.12
N GLY A 56 5.26 7.68 -14.58
CA GLY A 56 4.17 7.01 -15.28
C GLY A 56 3.75 7.72 -16.58
N SER A 57 3.81 9.06 -16.60
CA SER A 57 3.52 9.86 -17.80
C SER A 57 4.60 9.67 -18.86
N ALA A 58 5.87 9.66 -18.48
CA ALA A 58 7.00 9.41 -19.39
C ALA A 58 6.95 7.99 -19.98
N ILE A 59 6.66 6.98 -19.16
CA ILE A 59 6.45 5.59 -19.61
C ILE A 59 5.35 5.52 -20.65
N SER A 60 4.20 6.15 -20.37
CA SER A 60 3.07 6.18 -21.29
C SER A 60 3.41 6.88 -22.61
N GLY A 61 4.12 8.01 -22.57
CA GLY A 61 4.57 8.72 -23.78
C GLY A 61 5.56 7.89 -24.61
N LYS A 62 6.49 7.19 -23.96
CA LYS A 62 7.48 6.33 -24.63
C LYS A 62 6.83 5.11 -25.28
N LEU A 63 5.86 4.47 -24.62
CA LEU A 63 5.10 3.36 -25.22
C LEU A 63 4.42 3.76 -26.54
N VAL A 64 3.81 4.95 -26.57
CA VAL A 64 3.17 5.49 -27.78
C VAL A 64 4.21 5.84 -28.84
N ALA A 65 5.31 6.50 -28.46
CA ALA A 65 6.36 6.92 -29.41
C ALA A 65 7.09 5.74 -30.06
N ASP A 66 7.39 4.70 -29.28
CA ASP A 66 8.13 3.53 -29.75
C ASP A 66 7.21 2.48 -30.42
N ASN A 67 5.90 2.75 -30.50
CA ASN A 67 4.86 1.79 -30.88
C ASN A 67 5.03 0.44 -30.13
N ALA A 68 5.51 0.53 -28.89
CA ALA A 68 5.96 -0.60 -28.12
C ALA A 68 4.75 -1.31 -27.50
N THR A 69 4.64 -2.60 -27.75
CA THR A 69 3.60 -3.45 -27.15
C THR A 69 4.01 -4.02 -25.79
N ASP A 70 5.30 -3.94 -25.45
CA ASP A 70 5.87 -4.55 -24.25
C ASP A 70 6.05 -3.51 -23.14
N VAL A 71 4.99 -3.35 -22.35
CA VAL A 71 4.95 -2.50 -21.17
C VAL A 71 5.85 -3.04 -20.05
N GLU A 72 6.01 -4.36 -19.96
CA GLU A 72 6.78 -5.00 -18.89
C GLU A 72 8.28 -4.73 -19.05
N HIS A 73 8.81 -4.83 -20.27
CA HIS A 73 10.20 -4.47 -20.55
C HIS A 73 10.51 -3.04 -20.12
N LEU A 74 9.62 -2.11 -20.50
CA LEU A 74 9.81 -0.69 -20.22
C LEU A 74 9.70 -0.38 -18.70
N LEU A 75 8.77 -1.04 -18.01
CA LEU A 75 8.66 -0.94 -16.56
C LEU A 75 9.91 -1.49 -15.87
N ASN A 76 10.46 -2.61 -16.33
CA ASN A 76 11.64 -3.23 -15.70
C ASN A 76 12.91 -2.37 -15.87
N GLU A 77 13.07 -1.66 -16.98
CA GLU A 77 14.19 -0.72 -17.15
C GLU A 77 14.10 0.48 -16.20
N ILE A 78 12.88 0.89 -15.82
CA ILE A 78 12.63 2.18 -15.17
C ILE A 78 12.28 2.04 -13.68
N SER A 79 11.83 0.87 -13.23
CA SER A 79 11.27 0.66 -11.88
C SER A 79 12.04 -0.34 -11.02
N ALA A 80 13.36 -0.40 -11.16
CA ALA A 80 14.20 -1.24 -10.32
C ALA A 80 13.96 -0.94 -8.81
N PRO A 81 13.78 -1.98 -7.97
CA PRO A 81 13.68 -1.79 -6.52
C PRO A 81 14.99 -1.24 -5.98
N VAL A 82 14.93 -0.10 -5.30
CA VAL A 82 16.09 0.54 -4.67
C VAL A 82 16.24 0.07 -3.22
N GLN A 83 15.11 -0.12 -2.54
CA GLN A 83 15.10 -0.53 -1.14
C GLN A 83 13.96 -1.49 -0.88
N THR A 84 14.24 -2.57 -0.15
CA THR A 84 13.25 -3.55 0.30
C THR A 84 13.27 -3.63 1.82
N PHE A 85 12.09 -3.62 2.41
CA PHE A 85 11.82 -3.74 3.84
C PHE A 85 11.14 -5.08 4.08
N ILE A 86 11.74 -5.90 4.93
CA ILE A 86 11.26 -7.24 5.25
C ILE A 86 10.50 -7.17 6.59
N PRO A 87 9.31 -7.78 6.69
CA PRO A 87 8.55 -7.77 7.93
C PRO A 87 9.29 -8.49 9.06
N ASP A 88 9.28 -7.89 10.25
CA ASP A 88 9.62 -8.60 11.48
C ASP A 88 8.45 -9.51 11.89
N LYS A 89 8.69 -10.82 11.78
CA LYS A 89 7.70 -11.84 12.14
C LYS A 89 7.44 -11.92 13.64
N ASN A 90 8.39 -11.49 14.47
CA ASN A 90 8.21 -11.48 15.93
C ASN A 90 7.16 -10.44 16.37
N MET A 91 6.92 -9.44 15.52
CA MET A 91 5.94 -8.38 15.76
C MET A 91 4.57 -8.68 15.14
N ALA A 92 4.40 -9.83 14.48
CA ALA A 92 3.16 -10.19 13.79
C ALA A 92 1.95 -10.18 14.73
N ASP A 93 2.05 -10.86 15.86
CA ASP A 93 0.96 -10.97 16.84
C ASP A 93 0.62 -9.60 17.43
N PHE A 94 1.64 -8.79 17.74
CA PHE A 94 1.45 -7.41 18.22
C PHE A 94 0.68 -6.55 17.21
N HIS A 95 1.07 -6.58 15.94
CA HIS A 95 0.39 -5.82 14.89
C HIS A 95 -0.97 -6.39 14.52
N ASN A 96 -1.22 -7.69 14.75
CA ASN A 96 -2.53 -8.28 14.60
C ASN A 96 -3.47 -7.82 15.71
N GLU A 97 -3.01 -7.82 16.97
CA GLU A 97 -3.81 -7.34 18.10
C GLU A 97 -4.11 -5.83 18.00
N LYS A 98 -3.14 -5.02 17.58
CA LYS A 98 -3.43 -3.60 17.28
C LYS A 98 -4.50 -3.44 16.20
N TYR A 99 -4.53 -4.33 15.22
CA TYR A 99 -5.49 -4.27 14.13
C TYR A 99 -6.91 -4.70 14.57
N THR A 100 -7.05 -5.68 15.45
CA THR A 100 -8.36 -6.05 16.03
C THR A 100 -8.93 -4.91 16.86
N ILE A 101 -8.09 -4.21 17.64
CA ILE A 101 -8.47 -3.00 18.38
C ILE A 101 -8.91 -1.89 17.42
N TYR A 102 -8.13 -1.63 16.36
CA TYR A 102 -8.49 -0.66 15.33
C TYR A 102 -9.89 -0.94 14.73
N CYS A 103 -10.16 -2.19 14.34
CA CYS A 103 -11.44 -2.58 13.77
C CYS A 103 -12.60 -2.36 14.76
N SER A 104 -12.37 -2.67 16.04
CA SER A 104 -13.36 -2.46 17.10
C SER A 104 -13.70 -0.98 17.27
N LEU A 105 -12.69 -0.10 17.28
CA LEU A 105 -12.88 1.35 17.36
C LEU A 105 -13.64 1.89 16.14
N GLN A 106 -13.31 1.41 14.94
CA GLN A 106 -14.00 1.80 13.71
C GLN A 106 -15.47 1.37 13.75
N GLN A 107 -15.77 0.16 14.24
CA GLN A 107 -17.13 -0.33 14.37
C GLN A 107 -17.95 0.51 15.36
N ILE A 108 -17.37 0.86 16.51
CA ILE A 108 -17.99 1.75 17.50
C ILE A 108 -18.36 3.09 16.87
N GLU A 109 -17.46 3.66 16.07
CA GLU A 109 -17.67 4.92 15.38
C GLU A 109 -18.86 4.85 14.40
N VAL A 110 -18.89 3.81 13.57
CA VAL A 110 -19.95 3.58 12.59
C VAL A 110 -21.31 3.42 13.28
N ASP A 111 -21.37 2.63 14.36
CA ASP A 111 -22.62 2.39 15.08
C ASP A 111 -23.07 3.62 15.86
N SER A 112 -22.13 4.41 16.38
CA SER A 112 -22.41 5.71 16.99
C SER A 112 -23.02 6.67 15.98
N ARG A 113 -22.45 6.77 14.77
CA ARG A 113 -23.03 7.60 13.68
C ARG A 113 -24.45 7.15 13.32
N LYS A 114 -24.69 5.84 13.17
CA LYS A 114 -26.04 5.31 12.89
C LYS A 114 -27.03 5.68 13.99
N ARG A 115 -26.63 5.59 15.26
CA ARG A 115 -27.47 5.96 16.41
C ARG A 115 -27.76 7.45 16.46
N MET A 116 -26.79 8.29 16.09
CA MET A 116 -26.93 9.75 16.13
C MET A 116 -27.72 10.30 14.94
N LYS A 117 -27.79 9.59 13.80
CA LYS A 117 -28.61 9.99 12.63
C LYS A 117 -30.06 10.30 12.98
N LYS A 118 -30.64 9.65 14.00
CA LYS A 118 -32.02 9.94 14.45
C LYS A 118 -32.23 11.33 15.05
N TYR A 119 -31.14 12.06 15.33
CA TYR A 119 -31.14 13.42 15.86
C TYR A 119 -30.60 14.45 14.86
N SER A 120 -30.19 14.02 13.67
CA SER A 120 -29.75 14.91 12.59
C SER A 120 -30.95 15.18 11.66
N SER A 121 -31.88 16.01 12.15
CA SER A 121 -32.91 16.65 11.33
C SER A 121 -32.39 17.98 10.79
#